data_AF-A0A0C2H393-F1
#
_entry.id   AF-A0A0C2H393-F1
#
_cell.length_a   1.000
_cell.length_b   1.000
_cell.length_c   1.000
_cell.angle_alpha   90.00
_cell.angle_beta   90.00
_cell.angle_gamma   90.00
#
_symmetry.space_group_name_H-M   'P 1'
#
loop_
_entity.id
_entity.type
_entity.pdbx_description
1 polymer ?
#
loop_
_entity_poly.entity_id
_entity_poly.type
_entity_poly.pdbx_seq_one_letter_code
_entity_poly.pdbx_strand_id
1 'polypeptide(L)'
;MNKKDLFMEKIKRVSIKTAFPEYTGPQTYEDSIKYIKQRFEMLNQNPKKTIFVHETCATDTDQVQKILDSVISMIIQQNLHKSGLY
;
A
#
# COMPACT_ATOMS: atom_id res chain seq x y z
N MET A 1 0.21 -4.99 -0.15
CA MET A 1 -0.92 -5.82 0.28
C MET A 1 -0.74 -7.20 -0.33
N ASN A 2 -0.28 -8.16 0.47
CA ASN A 2 -0.17 -9.56 0.01
C ASN A 2 -1.57 -10.17 -0.17
N LYS A 3 -1.72 -11.11 -1.13
CA LYS A 3 -2.95 -11.86 -1.47
C LYS A 3 -3.97 -11.15 -2.39
N LYS A 4 -3.49 -10.41 -3.40
CA LYS A 4 -4.32 -9.72 -4.43
C LYS A 4 -5.29 -10.66 -5.14
N ASP A 5 -4.83 -11.85 -5.49
CA ASP A 5 -5.55 -12.95 -6.12
C ASP A 5 -6.77 -13.40 -5.29
N LEU A 6 -6.56 -13.71 -4.01
CA LEU A 6 -7.64 -14.11 -3.11
C LEU A 6 -8.63 -12.97 -2.85
N PHE A 7 -8.14 -11.72 -2.79
CA PHE A 7 -9.02 -10.57 -2.61
C PHE A 7 -9.89 -10.31 -3.85
N MET A 8 -9.33 -10.45 -5.05
CA MET A 8 -10.04 -10.29 -6.32
C MET A 8 -11.16 -11.32 -6.50
N GLU A 9 -10.96 -12.55 -6.05
CA GLU A 9 -12.03 -13.56 -6.05
C GLU A 9 -13.06 -13.33 -4.93
N LYS A 10 -12.60 -12.89 -3.75
CA LYS A 10 -13.49 -12.65 -2.61
C LYS A 10 -14.41 -11.46 -2.85
N ILE A 11 -13.95 -10.37 -3.48
CA ILE A 11 -14.77 -9.16 -3.71
C ILE A 11 -15.93 -9.42 -4.69
N LYS A 12 -15.81 -10.43 -5.56
CA LYS A 12 -16.91 -10.87 -6.45
C LYS A 12 -18.05 -11.53 -5.68
N ARG A 13 -17.76 -12.16 -4.53
CA ARG A 13 -18.73 -12.95 -3.74
C ARG A 13 -19.16 -12.27 -2.45
N VAL A 14 -18.28 -11.46 -1.85
CA VAL A 14 -18.46 -10.84 -0.54
C VAL A 14 -18.22 -9.34 -0.69
N SER A 15 -19.21 -8.55 -0.26
CA SER A 15 -19.07 -7.09 -0.28
C SER A 15 -18.04 -6.63 0.74
N ILE A 16 -17.19 -5.67 0.33
CA ILE A 16 -16.26 -4.97 1.22
C ILE A 16 -16.97 -4.30 2.41
N LYS A 17 -18.26 -3.96 2.25
CA LYS A 17 -19.10 -3.41 3.32
C LYS A 17 -19.17 -4.28 4.58
N THR A 18 -18.96 -5.59 4.43
CA THR A 18 -18.89 -6.54 5.55
C THR A 18 -17.77 -6.18 6.55
N ALA A 19 -16.64 -5.68 6.05
CA ALA A 19 -15.51 -5.25 6.88
C ALA A 19 -15.48 -3.73 7.08
N PHE A 20 -16.06 -2.97 6.14
CA PHE A 20 -16.09 -1.51 6.17
C PHE A 20 -17.52 -1.01 5.91
N PRO A 21 -18.40 -1.00 6.93
CA PRO A 21 -19.80 -0.61 6.76
C PRO A 21 -19.97 0.81 6.19
N GLU A 22 -19.02 1.68 6.51
CA GLU A 22 -18.89 3.07 6.07
C GLU A 22 -18.56 3.22 4.57
N TYR A 23 -18.23 2.13 3.88
CA TYR A 23 -17.83 2.16 2.48
C TYR A 23 -19.03 2.42 1.57
N THR A 24 -19.03 3.55 0.88
CA THR A 24 -20.08 3.97 -0.06
C THR A 24 -19.69 3.81 -1.54
N GLY A 25 -18.46 3.38 -1.83
CA GLY A 25 -17.95 3.25 -3.19
C GLY A 25 -18.45 2.00 -3.94
N PRO A 26 -18.07 1.87 -5.23
CA PRO A 26 -18.37 0.69 -6.04
C PRO A 26 -17.75 -0.59 -5.49
N GLN A 27 -18.40 -1.75 -5.65
CA GLN A 27 -17.84 -3.06 -5.28
C GLN A 27 -16.88 -3.59 -6.37
N THR A 28 -15.95 -2.76 -6.82
CA THR A 28 -14.89 -3.15 -7.75
C THR A 28 -13.62 -3.44 -6.96
N TYR A 29 -12.72 -4.26 -7.53
CA TYR A 29 -11.41 -4.51 -6.92
C TYR A 29 -10.61 -3.20 -6.72
N GLU A 30 -10.63 -2.33 -7.72
CA GLU A 30 -9.83 -1.09 -7.75
C GLU A 30 -10.28 -0.10 -6.67
N ASP A 31 -11.58 0.18 -6.58
CA ASP A 31 -12.12 1.10 -5.57
C ASP A 31 -11.98 0.52 -4.15
N SER A 32 -12.19 -0.79 -4.01
CA SER A 32 -12.05 -1.48 -2.73
C SER A 32 -10.62 -1.42 -2.18
N ILE A 33 -9.61 -1.66 -3.03
CA ILE A 33 -8.22 -1.56 -2.62
C ILE A 33 -7.83 -0.12 -2.35
N LYS A 34 -8.26 0.83 -3.19
CA LYS A 34 -8.01 2.25 -2.98
C LYS A 34 -8.52 2.72 -1.61
N TYR A 35 -9.72 2.29 -1.23
CA TYR A 35 -10.29 2.59 0.07
C TYR A 35 -9.52 1.97 1.22
N ILE A 36 -9.13 0.70 1.11
CA ILE A 36 -8.30 0.03 2.13
C ILE A 36 -6.97 0.78 2.30
N LYS A 37 -6.29 1.14 1.20
CA LYS A 37 -5.05 1.92 1.23
C LYS A 37 -5.23 3.25 1.97
N GLN A 38 -6.25 4.02 1.60
CA GLN A 38 -6.56 5.29 2.26
C GLN A 38 -6.83 5.13 3.76
N ARG A 39 -7.55 4.08 4.16
CA ARG A 39 -7.80 3.80 5.58
C ARG A 39 -6.51 3.47 6.33
N PHE A 40 -5.59 2.71 5.73
CA PHE A 40 -4.27 2.45 6.32
C PHE A 40 -3.41 3.72 6.39
N GLU A 41 -3.46 4.59 5.38
CA GLU A 41 -2.76 5.88 5.40
C GLU A 41 -3.32 6.83 6.47
N MET A 42 -4.65 6.87 6.65
CA MET A 42 -5.30 7.69 7.68
C MET A 42 -4.95 7.27 9.11
N LEU A 43 -4.58 6.00 9.32
CA LEU A 43 -4.10 5.52 10.63
C LEU A 43 -2.67 5.98 10.95
N ASN A 44 -1.97 6.61 9.99
CA ASN A 44 -0.65 7.17 10.24
C ASN A 44 -0.75 8.46 11.06
N GLN A 45 -0.50 8.35 12.37
CA GLN A 45 -0.48 9.50 13.28
C GLN A 45 0.86 10.26 13.28
N ASN A 46 1.85 9.81 12.50
CA ASN A 46 3.18 10.41 12.48
C ASN A 46 3.54 10.94 11.08
N PRO A 47 3.48 12.27 10.84
CA PRO A 47 3.81 12.86 9.55
C PRO A 47 5.30 12.74 9.17
N LYS A 48 6.18 12.36 10.12
CA LYS A 48 7.61 12.05 9.84
C LYS A 48 7.84 10.59 9.43
N LYS A 49 6.83 9.72 9.54
CA LYS A 49 6.90 8.34 9.03
C LYS A 49 6.22 8.26 7.68
N THR A 50 7.00 8.15 6.62
CA THR A 50 6.49 7.89 5.28
C THR A 50 6.04 6.44 5.20
N ILE A 51 4.71 6.20 5.13
CA ILE A 51 4.17 4.86 4.89
C ILE A 51 4.20 4.59 3.39
N PHE A 52 5.12 3.74 2.94
CA PHE A 52 5.16 3.27 1.57
C PHE A 52 4.19 2.09 1.40
N VAL A 53 3.02 2.37 0.83
CA VAL A 53 2.00 1.35 0.57
C VAL A 53 2.28 0.68 -0.78
N HIS A 54 2.93 -0.48 -0.74
CA HIS A 54 3.18 -1.30 -1.94
C HIS A 54 2.09 -2.36 -2.14
N GLU A 55 1.57 -2.47 -3.37
CA GLU A 55 0.73 -3.59 -3.81
C GLU A 55 1.59 -4.77 -4.24
N THR A 56 2.01 -5.56 -3.27
CA THR A 56 2.75 -6.80 -3.50
C THR A 56 1.84 -7.91 -4.03
N CYS A 57 1.90 -8.18 -5.34
CA CYS A 57 1.40 -9.43 -5.90
C CYS A 57 2.45 -10.52 -5.65
N ALA A 58 2.10 -11.59 -4.95
CA ALA A 58 3.05 -12.62 -4.51
C ALA A 58 3.67 -13.46 -5.67
N THR A 59 3.21 -13.26 -6.90
CA THR A 59 3.67 -13.96 -8.11
C THR A 59 4.40 -13.07 -9.11
N ASP A 60 4.62 -11.79 -8.77
CA ASP A 60 5.19 -10.80 -9.70
C ASP A 60 6.59 -10.37 -9.20
N THR A 61 7.62 -11.06 -9.70
CA THR A 61 9.03 -10.90 -9.30
C THR A 61 9.61 -9.51 -9.60
N ASP A 62 9.00 -8.74 -10.51
CA ASP A 62 9.43 -7.37 -10.85
C ASP A 62 9.13 -6.35 -9.73
N GLN A 63 8.22 -6.67 -8.80
CA GLN A 63 7.90 -5.80 -7.67
C GLN A 63 9.03 -5.77 -6.61
N VAL A 64 9.83 -6.83 -6.51
CA VAL A 64 10.91 -6.93 -5.51
C VAL A 64 12.03 -5.94 -5.82
N GLN A 65 12.38 -5.76 -7.10
CA GLN A 65 13.37 -4.75 -7.52
C GLN A 65 12.92 -3.33 -7.13
N LYS A 66 11.66 -2.97 -7.37
CA LYS A 66 11.14 -1.65 -6.99
C LYS A 66 11.18 -1.40 -5.47
N ILE A 67 10.95 -2.45 -4.68
CA ILE A 67 11.05 -2.36 -3.21
C ILE A 67 12.51 -2.13 -2.80
N LEU A 68 13.45 -2.88 -3.37
CA LEU A 68 14.87 -2.71 -3.11
C LEU A 68 15.35 -1.31 -3.49
N ASP A 69 14.97 -0.82 -4.68
CA ASP A 69 15.33 0.52 -5.15
C ASP A 69 14.78 1.62 -4.22
N SER A 70 13.55 1.46 -3.73
CA SER A 70 12.93 2.42 -2.81
C SER A 70 13.64 2.45 -1.46
N VAL A 71 14.04 1.29 -0.93
CA VAL A 71 14.81 1.19 0.32
C VAL A 71 16.21 1.77 0.16
N ILE A 72 16.88 1.50 -0.97
CA ILE A 72 18.20 2.07 -1.28
C ILE A 72 18.12 3.59 -1.37
N SER A 73 17.13 4.13 -2.09
CA SER A 73 16.90 5.58 -2.20
C SER A 73 16.68 6.23 -0.83
N MET A 74 15.91 5.58 0.06
CA MET A 74 15.68 6.09 1.42
C MET A 74 16.97 6.13 2.25
N ILE A 75 17.80 5.08 2.19
CA ILE A 75 19.08 5.04 2.91
C ILE A 75 20.03 6.13 2.37
N ILE A 76 20.07 6.30 1.04
CA ILE A 76 20.87 7.35 0.39
C ILE A 76 20.38 8.74 0.82
N GLN A 77 19.07 9.00 0.80
CA GLN A 77 18.51 10.27 1.27
C GLN A 77 18.81 10.53 2.76
N GLN A 78 18.69 9.53 3.62
CA GLN A 78 19.05 9.66 5.03
C GLN A 78 20.53 9.98 5.22
N ASN A 79 21.41 9.35 4.44
CA ASN A 79 22.85 9.61 4.49
C ASN A 79 23.20 11.00 3.94
N LEU A 80 22.57 11.43 2.85
CA LEU A 80 22.75 12.77 2.29
C LEU A 80 22.31 13.86 3.28
N HIS A 81 21.18 13.67 3.95
CA HIS A 81 20.69 14.59 4.97
C HIS A 81 21.62 14.65 6.19
N LYS A 82 22.15 13.50 6.63
CA LYS A 82 23.16 13.47 7.72
C LYS A 82 24.49 14.12 7.33
N SER A 83 24.84 14.12 6.05
CA SER A 83 26.06 14.74 5.53
C SER A 83 25.91 16.25 5.22
N GLY A 84 24.73 16.84 5.42
CA GLY A 84 24.49 18.27 5.23
C GLY A 84 24.42 18.73 3.76
N LEU A 85 24.20 17.79 2.82
CA LEU A 85 24.08 18.08 1.39
C LEU A 85 22.64 18.39 0.95
N TYR A 86 21.73 18.65 1.90
CA TYR A 86 20.34 19.03 1.67
C TYR A 86 19.76 19.81 2.86
#